data_AF-A0A3M6ZNY1-F1
#
_entry.id   AF-A0A3M6ZNY1-F1
#
_cell.length_a   1.000
_cell.length_b   1.000
_cell.length_c   1.000
_cell.angle_alpha   90.00
_cell.angle_beta   90.00
_cell.angle_gamma   90.00
#
_symmetry.space_group_name_H-M   'P 1'
#
loop_
_entity.id
_entity.type
_entity.pdbx_description
1 polymer ?
#
loop_
_entity_poly.entity_id
_entity_poly.type
_entity_poly.pdbx_seq_one_letter_code
_entity_poly.pdbx_strand_id
1 'polypeptide(L)'
;MLGVVGSIKAGPILEYPLIEKNLQRDVRPIVTKVRKVRGKRGWFLRRLGRFFGAPRTPEGLGHHALQVGDYAYELHTDEANQKYLIVQRLTGEQIWMSTVKHEVAGYTDFSDEDIQLTSIKVQSWMRSRERGRYHVRHNNCQHFTQELLQRILLPTDGTDSESASLSSGTTFCEKSSEKFFPYTDAILVTTEKITVCE
;
A
#
# COMPACT_ATOMS: atom_id res chain seq x y z
N MET A 1 -20.92 -31.26 -16.87
CA MET A 1 -21.23 -30.52 -15.62
C MET A 1 -20.24 -29.39 -15.47
N LEU A 2 -20.66 -28.16 -15.80
CA LEU A 2 -19.85 -26.96 -15.62
C LEU A 2 -19.91 -26.57 -14.14
N GLY A 3 -18.85 -26.89 -13.41
CA GLY A 3 -18.74 -26.57 -11.99
C GLY A 3 -18.78 -25.05 -11.81
N VAL A 4 -19.79 -24.61 -11.05
CA VAL A 4 -19.96 -23.24 -10.55
C VAL A 4 -18.63 -22.79 -9.96
N VAL A 5 -17.98 -21.85 -10.64
CA VAL A 5 -16.79 -21.17 -10.13
C VAL A 5 -17.29 -20.34 -8.96
N GLY A 6 -17.02 -20.80 -7.74
CA GLY A 6 -17.32 -20.05 -6.52
C GLY A 6 -16.71 -18.67 -6.63
N SER A 7 -17.55 -17.70 -6.97
CA SER A 7 -17.24 -16.28 -6.94
C SER A 7 -16.88 -15.97 -5.49
N ILE A 8 -15.59 -15.77 -5.25
CA ILE A 8 -15.16 -15.09 -4.03
C ILE A 8 -15.81 -13.72 -4.17
N LYS A 9 -16.85 -13.43 -3.36
CA LYS A 9 -17.51 -12.12 -3.36
C LYS A 9 -16.41 -11.08 -3.30
N ALA A 10 -16.19 -10.36 -4.41
CA ALA A 10 -15.14 -9.37 -4.50
C ALA A 10 -15.36 -8.38 -3.34
N GLY A 11 -14.33 -8.18 -2.52
CA GLY A 11 -14.42 -7.21 -1.44
C GLY A 11 -14.61 -5.80 -2.00
N PRO A 12 -15.23 -4.89 -1.23
CA PRO A 12 -15.26 -3.50 -1.62
C PRO A 12 -13.84 -2.98 -1.90
N ILE A 13 -13.73 -2.14 -2.93
CA ILE A 13 -12.55 -1.28 -3.09
C ILE A 13 -12.49 -0.30 -1.91
N LEU A 14 -11.32 0.29 -1.68
CA LEU A 14 -11.07 1.13 -0.50
C LEU A 14 -11.94 2.41 -0.44
N GLU A 15 -12.63 2.77 -1.52
CA GLU A 15 -13.54 3.93 -1.57
C GLU A 15 -14.84 3.69 -0.78
N TYR A 16 -15.20 2.43 -0.50
CA TYR A 16 -16.39 2.14 0.31
C TYR A 16 -16.14 2.42 1.80
N PRO A 17 -17.15 2.96 2.51
CA PRO A 17 -17.02 3.34 3.91
C PRO A 17 -16.54 2.17 4.77
N LEU A 18 -15.61 2.48 5.67
CA LEU A 18 -15.10 1.57 6.69
C LEU A 18 -15.94 1.76 7.96
N ILE A 19 -16.11 0.68 8.74
CA ILE A 19 -16.68 0.75 10.08
C ILE A 19 -15.52 0.54 11.03
N GLU A 20 -15.07 1.58 11.72
CA GLU A 20 -13.96 1.48 12.67
C GLU A 20 -14.30 0.49 13.79
N LYS A 21 -13.42 -0.50 14.02
CA LYS A 21 -13.55 -1.50 15.09
C LYS A 21 -12.50 -1.35 16.17
N ASN A 22 -11.47 -0.53 15.97
CA ASN A 22 -10.36 -0.33 16.90
C ASN A 22 -10.21 1.15 17.30
N LEU A 23 -11.31 1.77 17.75
CA LEU A 23 -11.31 3.17 18.19
C LEU A 23 -10.33 3.44 19.35
N GLN A 24 -10.15 2.47 20.26
CA GLN A 24 -9.23 2.60 21.38
C GLN A 24 -7.76 2.40 21.02
N ARG A 25 -7.44 2.06 19.75
CA ARG A 25 -6.08 1.72 19.32
C ARG A 25 -5.45 0.59 20.14
N ASP A 26 -6.25 -0.44 20.42
CA ASP A 26 -5.75 -1.64 21.07
C ASP A 26 -4.71 -2.32 20.18
N VAL A 27 -3.69 -2.91 20.81
CA VAL A 27 -2.64 -3.65 20.10
C VAL A 27 -3.23 -4.95 19.55
N ARG A 28 -3.15 -5.12 18.22
CA ARG A 28 -3.72 -6.25 17.49
C ARG A 28 -2.65 -6.99 16.69
N PRO A 29 -2.77 -8.32 16.55
CA PRO A 29 -1.86 -9.08 15.71
C PRO A 29 -2.10 -8.75 14.23
N ILE A 30 -1.00 -8.60 13.49
CA ILE A 30 -0.99 -8.57 12.03
C ILE A 30 -0.74 -9.98 11.53
N VAL A 31 -1.66 -10.50 10.74
CA VAL A 31 -1.60 -11.86 10.20
C VAL A 31 -1.29 -11.83 8.70
N THR A 32 -0.19 -12.45 8.30
CA THR A 32 0.10 -12.70 6.88
C THR A 32 -0.64 -13.94 6.40
N LYS A 33 -1.42 -13.78 5.32
CA LYS A 33 -2.19 -14.86 4.71
C LYS A 33 -1.72 -15.11 3.29
N VAL A 34 -1.56 -16.39 2.95
CA VAL A 34 -1.24 -16.81 1.59
C VAL A 34 -2.14 -17.96 1.16
N ARG A 35 -2.71 -17.85 -0.04
CA ARG A 35 -3.45 -18.93 -0.70
C ARG A 35 -2.87 -19.28 -2.06
N LYS A 36 -3.05 -20.53 -2.48
CA LYS A 36 -2.74 -20.96 -3.85
C LYS A 36 -3.65 -20.22 -4.83
N VAL A 37 -3.06 -19.65 -5.87
CA VAL A 37 -3.84 -19.16 -7.03
C VAL A 37 -4.57 -20.36 -7.65
N ARG A 38 -5.89 -20.26 -7.77
CA ARG A 38 -6.76 -21.31 -8.34
C ARG A 38 -6.91 -21.16 -9.87
N GLY A 39 -7.56 -22.13 -10.51
CA GLY A 39 -7.86 -22.11 -11.94
C GLY A 39 -6.67 -22.31 -12.88
N LYS A 40 -6.90 -22.05 -14.17
CA LYS A 40 -5.93 -22.27 -15.27
C LYS A 40 -4.62 -21.50 -15.02
N ARG A 41 -4.70 -20.24 -14.57
CA ARG A 41 -3.54 -19.40 -14.27
C ARG A 41 -2.69 -19.98 -13.14
N GLY A 42 -3.31 -20.41 -12.04
CA GLY A 42 -2.58 -21.06 -10.95
C GLY A 42 -1.94 -22.38 -11.36
N TRP A 43 -2.65 -23.20 -12.15
CA TRP A 43 -2.11 -24.44 -12.71
C TRP A 43 -0.91 -24.16 -13.63
N PHE A 44 -1.02 -23.17 -14.51
CA PHE A 44 0.03 -22.76 -15.43
C PHE A 44 1.27 -22.24 -14.67
N LEU A 45 1.08 -21.38 -13.66
CA LEU A 45 2.17 -20.87 -12.83
C LEU A 45 2.92 -21.99 -12.11
N ARG A 46 2.22 -23.00 -11.57
CA ARG A 46 2.86 -24.14 -10.92
C ARG A 46 3.62 -25.04 -11.91
N ARG A 47 3.12 -25.17 -13.14
CA ARG A 47 3.71 -26.05 -14.17
C ARG A 47 4.86 -25.40 -14.93
N LEU A 48 4.78 -24.10 -15.20
CA LEU A 48 5.72 -23.35 -16.04
C LEU A 48 6.48 -22.25 -15.31
N GLY A 49 6.28 -22.07 -13.99
CA GLY A 49 7.07 -21.16 -13.16
C GLY A 49 8.59 -21.38 -13.29
N ARG A 50 9.01 -22.59 -13.72
CA ARG A 50 10.38 -22.94 -14.11
C ARG A 50 11.02 -21.96 -15.12
N PHE A 51 10.25 -21.44 -16.07
CA PHE A 51 10.76 -20.50 -17.09
C PHE A 51 10.66 -19.05 -16.65
N PHE A 52 9.86 -18.79 -15.61
CA PHE A 52 9.54 -17.44 -15.16
C PHE A 52 10.24 -17.05 -13.86
N GLY A 53 11.37 -17.70 -13.50
CA GLY A 53 12.31 -17.20 -12.48
C GLY A 53 11.71 -16.83 -11.11
N ALA A 54 10.49 -17.27 -10.79
CA ALA A 54 9.85 -17.01 -9.52
C ALA A 54 10.39 -18.01 -8.48
N PRO A 55 10.64 -17.59 -7.23
CA PRO A 55 11.06 -18.50 -6.19
C PRO A 55 10.06 -19.66 -6.07
N ARG A 56 10.58 -20.89 -6.07
CA ARG A 56 9.79 -22.15 -6.08
C ARG A 56 9.07 -22.44 -4.77
N THR A 57 8.91 -21.45 -3.91
CA THR A 57 8.16 -21.63 -2.67
C THR A 57 6.67 -21.53 -2.96
N PRO A 58 5.81 -22.30 -2.27
CA PRO A 58 4.36 -22.14 -2.34
C PRO A 58 3.92 -20.68 -2.09
N GLU A 59 4.70 -19.94 -1.31
CA GLU A 59 4.50 -18.52 -1.01
C GLU A 59 4.78 -17.61 -2.22
N GLY A 60 5.89 -17.81 -2.94
CA GLY A 60 6.26 -17.01 -4.10
C GLY A 60 5.28 -17.12 -5.29
N LEU A 61 4.44 -18.15 -5.30
CA LEU A 61 3.37 -18.36 -6.30
C LEU A 61 1.96 -18.16 -5.73
N GLY A 62 1.86 -17.74 -4.47
CA GLY A 62 0.61 -17.51 -3.77
C GLY A 62 0.01 -16.14 -4.04
N HIS A 63 -1.27 -16.01 -3.71
CA HIS A 63 -1.93 -14.71 -3.55
C HIS A 63 -1.84 -14.32 -2.07
N HIS A 64 -1.37 -13.10 -1.82
CA HIS A 64 -1.04 -12.59 -0.49
C HIS A 64 -2.12 -11.60 -0.02
N ALA A 65 -2.43 -11.66 1.27
CA ALA A 65 -3.23 -10.68 1.98
C ALA A 65 -2.66 -10.45 3.38
N LEU A 66 -2.94 -9.28 3.93
CA LEU A 66 -2.57 -8.91 5.29
C LEU A 66 -3.85 -8.67 6.08
N GLN A 67 -4.05 -9.41 7.16
CA GLN A 67 -5.24 -9.33 8.01
C GLN A 67 -4.90 -8.68 9.36
N VAL A 68 -5.73 -7.73 9.78
CA VAL A 68 -5.71 -7.13 11.12
C VAL A 68 -7.14 -7.08 11.62
N GLY A 69 -7.41 -7.74 12.74
CA GLY A 69 -8.78 -7.89 13.27
C GLY A 69 -9.74 -8.47 12.22
N ASP A 70 -10.84 -7.74 11.98
CA ASP A 70 -11.96 -8.13 11.10
C ASP A 70 -11.74 -7.79 9.62
N TYR A 71 -10.61 -7.18 9.28
CA TYR A 71 -10.30 -6.71 7.93
C TYR A 71 -9.07 -7.39 7.36
N ALA A 72 -9.14 -7.75 6.07
CA ALA A 72 -7.97 -8.19 5.31
C ALA A 72 -7.78 -7.33 4.06
N TYR A 73 -6.54 -6.90 3.82
CA TYR A 73 -6.16 -6.04 2.72
C TYR A 73 -5.40 -6.86 1.68
N GLU A 74 -5.85 -6.79 0.44
CA GLU A 74 -5.22 -7.50 -0.67
C GLU A 74 -5.19 -6.67 -1.94
N LEU A 75 -4.20 -6.95 -2.78
CA LEU A 75 -4.06 -6.32 -4.09
C LEU A 75 -4.40 -7.33 -5.19
N HIS A 76 -5.29 -6.92 -6.10
CA HIS A 76 -5.66 -7.63 -7.31
C HIS A 76 -5.22 -6.87 -8.57
N THR A 77 -5.28 -7.61 -9.68
CA THR A 77 -5.25 -7.04 -11.03
C THR A 77 -6.66 -6.98 -11.57
N ASP A 78 -6.96 -5.99 -12.42
CA ASP A 78 -8.17 -6.06 -13.22
C ASP A 78 -8.13 -7.30 -14.13
N GLU A 79 -9.28 -7.93 -14.34
CA GLU A 79 -9.41 -9.13 -15.19
C GLU A 79 -9.40 -8.77 -16.69
N ALA A 80 -9.63 -7.49 -17.03
CA ALA A 80 -9.70 -6.97 -18.39
C ALA A 80 -8.33 -6.70 -19.06
N ASN A 81 -7.27 -7.38 -18.60
CA ASN A 81 -5.89 -7.28 -19.12
C ASN A 81 -5.25 -5.88 -19.05
N GLN A 82 -5.84 -4.91 -18.35
CA GLN A 82 -5.24 -3.58 -18.22
C GLN A 82 -4.17 -3.52 -17.12
N LYS A 83 -4.06 -4.58 -16.30
CA LYS A 83 -3.01 -4.76 -15.28
C LYS A 83 -2.99 -3.63 -14.26
N TYR A 84 -4.15 -3.08 -13.93
CA TYR A 84 -4.25 -2.09 -12.87
C TYR A 84 -3.99 -2.70 -11.50
N LEU A 85 -3.41 -1.88 -10.61
CA LEU A 85 -3.24 -2.20 -9.21
C LEU A 85 -4.54 -1.83 -8.49
N ILE A 86 -5.33 -2.81 -8.05
CA ILE A 86 -6.61 -2.61 -7.34
C ILE A 86 -6.49 -3.17 -5.93
N VAL A 87 -6.59 -2.32 -4.91
CA VAL A 87 -6.62 -2.77 -3.52
C VAL A 87 -8.06 -2.97 -3.07
N GLN A 88 -8.30 -4.07 -2.35
CA GLN A 88 -9.58 -4.41 -1.76
C GLN A 88 -9.42 -4.60 -0.25
N ARG A 89 -10.49 -4.26 0.46
CA ARG A 89 -10.68 -4.58 1.87
C ARG A 89 -11.74 -5.68 1.97
N LEU A 90 -11.36 -6.82 2.51
CA LEU A 90 -12.24 -7.96 2.76
C LEU A 90 -12.72 -7.95 4.20
N THR A 91 -13.93 -8.45 4.46
CA THR A 91 -14.46 -8.66 5.81
C THR A 91 -15.31 -9.93 5.89
N GLY A 92 -15.42 -10.51 7.09
CA GLY A 92 -16.24 -11.69 7.36
C GLY A 92 -15.98 -12.85 6.39
N GLU A 93 -17.04 -13.33 5.73
CA GLU A 93 -16.98 -14.45 4.77
C GLU A 93 -16.14 -14.17 3.52
N GLN A 94 -15.83 -12.90 3.22
CA GLN A 94 -14.96 -12.56 2.08
C GLN A 94 -13.51 -12.95 2.38
N ILE A 95 -13.11 -12.92 3.67
CA ILE A 95 -11.77 -13.29 4.09
C ILE A 95 -11.58 -14.78 3.87
N TRP A 96 -10.82 -15.11 2.85
CA TRP A 96 -10.58 -16.49 2.46
C TRP A 96 -9.67 -17.22 3.46
N MET A 97 -9.85 -18.54 3.53
CA MET A 97 -8.94 -19.42 4.27
C MET A 97 -7.58 -19.53 3.57
N SER A 98 -6.52 -19.35 4.35
CA SER A 98 -5.15 -19.61 3.91
C SER A 98 -4.96 -21.07 3.52
N THR A 99 -4.21 -21.31 2.44
CA THR A 99 -3.89 -22.68 1.96
C THR A 99 -2.39 -22.90 1.79
N VAL A 100 -1.59 -21.87 2.09
CA VAL A 100 -0.14 -21.89 2.03
C VAL A 100 0.44 -21.42 3.35
N LYS A 101 0.01 -20.24 3.83
CA LYS A 101 0.58 -19.60 5.02
C LYS A 101 -0.46 -18.80 5.79
N HIS A 102 -0.44 -18.93 7.11
CA HIS A 102 -1.25 -18.18 8.06
C HIS A 102 -0.41 -17.99 9.32
N GLU A 103 0.24 -16.85 9.44
CA GLU A 103 1.12 -16.57 10.58
C GLU A 103 0.93 -15.16 11.11
N VAL A 104 1.15 -14.98 12.40
CA VAL A 104 1.31 -13.66 13.00
C VAL A 104 2.67 -13.13 12.59
N ALA A 105 2.68 -12.03 11.83
CA ALA A 105 3.88 -11.38 11.35
C ALA A 105 4.35 -10.22 12.26
N GLY A 106 3.52 -9.86 13.24
CA GLY A 106 3.82 -8.83 14.23
C GLY A 106 2.55 -8.22 14.80
N TYR A 107 2.65 -7.01 15.36
CA TYR A 107 1.56 -6.32 16.03
C TYR A 107 1.45 -4.86 15.55
N THR A 108 0.27 -4.28 15.68
CA THR A 108 -0.02 -2.87 15.37
C THR A 108 -1.00 -2.31 16.39
N ASP A 109 -0.88 -1.03 16.71
CA ASP A 109 -1.85 -0.22 17.45
C ASP A 109 -2.68 0.68 16.52
N PHE A 110 -2.49 0.58 15.20
CA PHE A 110 -3.20 1.44 14.24
C PHE A 110 -4.72 1.18 14.29
N SER A 111 -5.49 2.26 14.08
CA SER A 111 -6.92 2.17 13.82
C SER A 111 -7.17 1.53 12.44
N ASP A 112 -8.38 1.03 12.21
CA ASP A 112 -8.74 0.46 10.90
C ASP A 112 -8.73 1.53 9.80
N GLU A 113 -9.09 2.76 10.12
CA GLU A 113 -8.94 3.93 9.24
C GLU A 113 -7.48 4.21 8.88
N ASP A 114 -6.57 4.20 9.86
CA ASP A 114 -5.14 4.44 9.65
C ASP A 114 -4.52 3.35 8.75
N ILE A 115 -4.91 2.08 8.94
CA ILE A 115 -4.48 0.97 8.09
C ILE A 115 -5.02 1.14 6.67
N GLN A 116 -6.29 1.54 6.52
CA GLN A 116 -6.88 1.80 5.21
C GLN A 116 -6.16 2.95 4.49
N LEU A 117 -5.94 4.09 5.14
CA LEU A 117 -5.20 5.20 4.55
C LEU A 117 -3.77 4.79 4.17
N THR A 118 -3.12 3.99 5.01
CA THR A 118 -1.78 3.46 4.71
C THR A 118 -1.80 2.54 3.50
N SER A 119 -2.82 1.69 3.35
CA SER A 119 -2.99 0.83 2.19
C SER A 119 -3.17 1.61 0.87
N ILE A 120 -3.89 2.75 0.90
CA ILE A 120 -4.03 3.68 -0.24
C ILE A 120 -2.68 4.32 -0.58
N LYS A 121 -1.92 4.73 0.44
CA LYS A 121 -0.57 5.30 0.27
C LYS A 121 0.38 4.28 -0.36
N VAL A 122 0.35 3.01 0.09
CA VAL A 122 1.14 1.92 -0.49
C VAL A 122 0.77 1.71 -1.96
N GLN A 123 -0.52 1.63 -2.27
CA GLN A 123 -0.97 1.50 -3.66
C GLN A 123 -0.49 2.65 -4.55
N SER A 124 -0.60 3.88 -4.06
CA SER A 124 -0.15 5.08 -4.78
C SER A 124 1.36 5.07 -5.02
N TRP A 125 2.14 4.66 -4.02
CA TRP A 125 3.58 4.46 -4.16
C TRP A 125 3.94 3.33 -5.14
N MET A 126 3.19 2.22 -5.14
CA MET A 126 3.39 1.16 -6.14
C MET A 126 3.03 1.62 -7.56
N ARG A 127 2.05 2.54 -7.70
CA ARG A 127 1.66 3.15 -8.97
C ARG A 127 2.71 4.13 -9.51
N SER A 128 3.46 4.81 -8.63
CA SER A 128 4.51 5.74 -9.07
C SER A 128 5.80 5.04 -9.53
N ARG A 129 5.91 3.73 -9.31
CA ARG A 129 7.06 2.90 -9.69
C ARG A 129 6.68 1.86 -10.74
N GLU A 130 7.67 1.26 -11.40
CA GLU A 130 7.48 0.08 -12.28
C GLU A 130 6.37 0.23 -13.34
N ARG A 131 6.28 1.43 -13.96
CA ARG A 131 5.24 1.82 -14.93
C ARG A 131 3.81 1.78 -14.38
N GLY A 132 3.65 1.66 -13.07
CA GLY A 132 2.38 1.67 -12.34
C GLY A 132 1.48 0.46 -12.58
N ARG A 133 2.02 -0.64 -13.12
CA ARG A 133 1.24 -1.81 -13.53
C ARG A 133 1.57 -3.04 -12.72
N TYR A 134 0.58 -3.92 -12.57
CA TYR A 134 0.75 -5.22 -11.95
C TYR A 134 1.78 -6.05 -12.74
N HIS A 135 2.77 -6.57 -12.03
CA HIS A 135 3.78 -7.46 -12.58
C HIS A 135 4.01 -8.66 -11.66
N VAL A 136 3.93 -9.86 -12.23
CA VAL A 136 3.97 -11.14 -11.49
C VAL A 136 5.20 -11.28 -10.61
N ARG A 137 6.33 -10.63 -10.93
CA ARG A 137 7.58 -10.75 -10.15
C ARG A 137 7.92 -9.59 -9.22
N HIS A 138 7.62 -8.35 -9.57
CA HIS A 138 8.23 -7.17 -8.92
C HIS A 138 7.24 -6.05 -8.58
N ASN A 139 5.95 -6.20 -8.90
CA ASN A 139 4.90 -5.24 -8.54
C ASN A 139 3.56 -5.95 -8.40
N ASN A 140 3.41 -6.77 -7.35
CA ASN A 140 2.28 -7.70 -7.17
C ASN A 140 1.73 -7.68 -5.73
N CYS A 141 0.80 -8.59 -5.44
CA CYS A 141 0.17 -8.73 -4.12
C CYS A 141 1.17 -8.95 -2.97
N GLN A 142 2.26 -9.69 -3.21
CA GLN A 142 3.28 -9.93 -2.19
C GLN A 142 4.00 -8.62 -1.82
N HIS A 143 4.38 -7.84 -2.82
CA HIS A 143 5.06 -6.55 -2.61
C HIS A 143 4.14 -5.60 -1.83
N PHE A 144 2.88 -5.52 -2.23
CA PHE A 144 1.87 -4.74 -1.51
C PHE A 144 1.79 -5.12 -0.03
N THR A 145 1.67 -6.42 0.29
CA THR A 145 1.55 -6.87 1.68
C THR A 145 2.81 -6.64 2.50
N GLN A 146 4.00 -6.79 1.90
CA GLN A 146 5.28 -6.54 2.57
C GLN A 146 5.44 -5.04 2.90
N GLU A 147 5.12 -4.19 1.94
CA GLU A 147 5.17 -2.73 2.06
C GLU A 147 4.11 -2.17 3.01
N LEU A 148 2.94 -2.81 3.09
CA LEU A 148 1.92 -2.47 4.08
C LEU A 148 2.37 -2.89 5.47
N LEU A 149 2.85 -4.14 5.63
CA LEU A 149 3.35 -4.67 6.89
C LEU A 149 4.41 -3.75 7.49
N GLN A 150 5.43 -3.39 6.73
CA GLN A 150 6.52 -2.53 7.20
C GLN A 150 6.06 -1.16 7.72
N ARG A 151 4.96 -0.62 7.19
CA ARG A 151 4.45 0.71 7.55
C ARG A 151 3.52 0.73 8.77
N ILE A 152 2.90 -0.41 9.10
CA ILE A 152 1.94 -0.51 10.20
C ILE A 152 2.47 -1.33 11.38
N LEU A 153 3.63 -1.99 11.21
CA LEU A 153 4.26 -2.77 12.27
C LEU A 153 4.71 -1.84 13.38
N LEU A 154 4.35 -2.17 14.62
CA LEU A 154 4.89 -1.52 15.80
C LEU A 154 6.41 -1.72 15.85
N PRO A 155 7.19 -0.67 16.17
CA PRO A 155 8.61 -0.83 16.44
C PRO A 155 8.80 -1.87 17.56
N THR A 156 9.62 -2.87 17.31
CA THR A 156 10.13 -3.72 18.39
C THR A 156 11.22 -2.92 19.10
N ASP A 157 10.90 -2.35 20.27
CA ASP A 157 11.89 -1.70 21.13
C ASP A 157 13.07 -2.66 21.37
N GLY A 158 14.25 -2.28 20.90
CA GLY A 158 15.46 -3.11 21.02
C GLY A 158 16.47 -3.05 19.86
N THR A 159 16.46 -2.03 19.01
CA THR A 159 17.69 -1.68 18.25
C THR A 159 17.91 -0.18 18.28
N ASP A 160 18.77 0.25 19.20
CA ASP A 160 19.44 1.52 19.11
C ASP A 160 20.20 1.58 17.79
N SER A 161 19.84 2.51 16.93
CA SER A 161 20.74 3.07 15.92
C SER A 161 20.34 4.51 15.71
N GLU A 162 20.90 5.32 16.61
CA GLU A 162 21.19 6.72 16.41
C GLU A 162 21.76 6.99 15.01
N SER A 163 21.63 8.24 14.59
CA SER A 163 22.26 8.88 13.43
C SER A 163 21.54 8.76 12.08
N ALA A 164 20.50 9.59 11.92
CA ALA A 164 20.29 10.32 10.67
C ALA A 164 20.08 11.82 10.96
N SER A 165 21.01 12.40 11.71
CA SER A 165 21.21 13.84 11.79
C SER A 165 21.89 14.29 10.49
N LEU A 166 21.13 14.55 9.44
CA LEU A 166 21.66 15.26 8.27
C LEU A 166 21.37 16.75 8.40
N SER A 167 22.14 17.39 9.28
CA SER A 167 22.55 18.76 9.06
C SER A 167 23.57 18.77 7.93
N SER A 168 23.21 19.32 6.78
CA SER A 168 24.19 19.84 5.83
C SER A 168 23.66 21.15 5.31
N GLY A 169 24.03 22.21 6.03
CA GLY A 169 24.03 23.55 5.49
C GLY A 169 25.03 23.61 4.35
N THR A 170 24.56 24.08 3.20
CA THR A 170 25.42 24.74 2.22
C THR A 170 24.83 26.10 1.97
N THR A 171 25.44 27.09 2.61
CA THR A 171 25.42 28.50 2.27
C THR A 171 25.70 28.67 0.78
N PHE A 172 24.80 29.32 0.05
CA PHE A 172 25.11 29.87 -1.26
C PHE A 172 24.71 31.35 -1.25
N CYS A 173 25.72 32.22 -1.08
CA CYS A 173 25.57 33.65 -1.27
C CYS A 173 25.72 34.01 -2.75
N GLU A 174 24.64 34.58 -3.27
CA GLU A 174 24.57 35.79 -4.11
C GLU A 174 25.38 35.91 -5.42
N LYS A 175 24.64 36.14 -6.51
CA LYS A 175 24.92 37.31 -7.35
C LYS A 175 23.65 37.82 -8.03
N SER A 176 23.30 39.05 -7.68
CA SER A 176 22.30 39.88 -8.34
C SER A 176 22.75 40.23 -9.76
N SER A 177 21.79 40.26 -10.68
CA SER A 177 21.89 41.10 -11.88
C SER A 177 20.51 41.65 -12.20
N GLU A 178 20.27 42.87 -11.77
CA GLU A 178 19.16 43.68 -12.25
C GLU A 178 19.37 44.02 -13.72
N LYS A 179 18.37 43.76 -14.57
CA LYS A 179 18.13 44.58 -15.77
C LYS A 179 16.64 44.86 -15.93
N PHE A 180 16.41 46.14 -16.17
CA PHE A 180 15.19 46.93 -16.18
C PHE A 180 14.17 46.53 -17.27
N PHE A 181 12.89 46.80 -16.96
CA PHE A 181 11.68 46.69 -17.82
C PHE A 181 11.62 47.73 -18.95
N PRO A 182 10.64 47.60 -19.87
CA PRO A 182 9.55 48.58 -19.83
C PRO A 182 8.12 48.05 -20.11
N TYR A 183 7.14 48.65 -19.38
CA TYR A 183 5.76 49.06 -19.73
C TYR A 183 4.73 47.99 -20.22
N THR A 184 3.43 47.94 -19.88
CA THR A 184 2.41 48.69 -19.09
C THR A 184 1.16 47.77 -19.03
N ASP A 185 0.25 47.77 -18.05
CA ASP A 185 -0.75 48.79 -17.69
C ASP A 185 -1.32 48.54 -16.27
N ALA A 186 -1.75 49.64 -15.64
CA ALA A 186 -2.35 49.77 -14.30
C ALA A 186 -3.70 49.01 -14.16
N ILE A 187 -4.25 48.68 -12.98
CA ILE A 187 -4.77 49.56 -11.92
C ILE A 187 -5.06 48.73 -10.62
N LEU A 188 -4.38 49.10 -9.52
CA LEU A 188 -4.83 49.43 -8.14
C LEU A 188 -5.90 48.56 -7.41
N VAL A 189 -5.63 47.92 -6.25
CA VAL A 189 -5.53 48.42 -4.82
C VAL A 189 -6.73 47.88 -4.01
N THR A 190 -6.65 47.33 -2.79
CA THR A 190 -6.13 47.86 -1.51
C THR A 190 -5.63 46.77 -0.54
N THR A 191 -4.65 47.18 0.27
CA THR A 191 -4.07 46.59 1.48
C THR A 191 -4.93 46.76 2.73
N GLU A 192 -4.84 45.85 3.71
CA GLU A 192 -4.60 46.21 5.14
C GLU A 192 -3.77 45.11 5.84
N LYS A 193 -2.63 45.52 6.41
CA LYS A 193 -1.83 44.77 7.39
C LYS A 193 -2.26 45.26 8.78
N ILE A 194 -2.69 44.35 9.65
CA ILE A 194 -2.78 44.62 11.08
C ILE A 194 -1.59 43.91 11.74
N THR A 195 -0.69 44.69 12.32
CA THR A 195 0.35 44.22 13.23
C THR A 195 0.10 44.92 14.56
N VAL A 196 -0.18 44.16 15.60
CA VAL A 196 -0.17 44.61 16.99
C VAL A 196 0.82 43.70 17.71
N CYS A 197 1.89 44.29 18.23
CA CYS A 197 2.78 43.66 19.21
C CYS A 197 2.59 44.39 20.54
N GLU A 198 2.73 43.64 21.64
CA GLU A 198 2.73 44.12 23.03
C GLU A 198 3.80 45.18 23.33
#